data_AF-A0A840FK81-F1
#
_entry.id   AF-A0A840FK81-F1
#
_cell.length_a   1.000
_cell.length_b   1.000
_cell.length_c   1.000
_cell.angle_alpha   90.00
_cell.angle_beta   90.00
_cell.angle_gamma   90.00
#
_symmetry.space_group_name_H-M   'P 1'
#
loop_
_entity.id
_entity.type
_entity.pdbx_description
1 polymer ?
#
loop_
_entity_poly.entity_id
_entity_poly.type
_entity_poly.pdbx_seq_one_letter_code
_entity_poly.pdbx_strand_id
1 'polypeptide(L)'
;MRFWIKALNDGIVKAAPLPPDMWGNWNGAMPARSWIEYRWPAPVTLDGSRIWFFADQPAGSGVGVAPPKSWHIEYWNGAAKRWQPVDRPSGYGTEPGRYQDTRFTPVTTRCLRAVFDASQANGTNAAVAVQEWEALAPTVGGRAANGPVGDVAPCR
;
A
#
# COMPACT_ATOMS: atom_id res chain seq x y z
N MET A 1 7.94 14.85 3.16
CA MET A 1 8.61 14.40 1.90
C MET A 1 7.64 14.44 0.74
N ARG A 2 8.12 14.70 -0.48
CA ARG A 2 7.31 14.74 -1.71
C ARG A 2 7.37 13.38 -2.40
N PHE A 3 6.20 12.82 -2.73
CA PHE A 3 5.99 11.40 -2.99
C PHE A 3 6.45 10.97 -4.39
N TRP A 4 7.32 9.97 -4.45
CA TRP A 4 7.61 9.26 -5.68
C TRP A 4 6.89 7.92 -5.64
N ILE A 5 5.67 7.88 -6.18
CA ILE A 5 4.89 6.63 -6.33
C ILE A 5 5.70 5.60 -7.15
N LYS A 6 6.70 6.04 -7.93
CA LYS A 6 7.68 5.18 -8.61
C LYS A 6 8.47 4.24 -7.67
N ALA A 7 8.72 4.63 -6.42
CA ALA A 7 9.48 3.82 -5.47
C ALA A 7 8.69 2.63 -4.92
N LEU A 8 7.37 2.57 -5.14
CA LEU A 8 6.57 1.49 -4.57
C LEU A 8 6.56 0.23 -5.42
N ASN A 9 6.99 0.27 -6.68
CA ASN A 9 6.96 -0.88 -7.59
C ASN A 9 8.20 -0.86 -8.48
N ASP A 10 9.37 -0.65 -7.89
CA ASP A 10 10.65 -0.70 -8.59
C ASP A 10 11.44 -1.98 -8.29
N GLY A 11 10.94 -2.83 -7.38
CA GLY A 11 11.56 -4.08 -6.96
C GLY A 11 12.78 -3.90 -6.06
N ILE A 12 13.01 -2.71 -5.50
CA ILE A 12 14.20 -2.38 -4.71
C ILE A 12 13.82 -2.20 -3.23
N VAL A 13 14.42 -3.01 -2.35
CA VAL A 13 14.32 -2.85 -0.89
C VAL A 13 15.71 -2.59 -0.32
N LYS A 14 15.83 -1.63 0.61
CA LYS A 14 17.11 -1.24 1.21
C LYS A 14 17.07 -1.36 2.73
N ALA A 15 18.19 -1.72 3.34
CA ALA A 15 18.30 -1.83 4.80
C ALA A 15 18.14 -0.47 5.52
N ALA A 16 18.50 0.63 4.86
CA ALA A 16 18.34 2.01 5.33
C ALA A 16 17.87 2.91 4.18
N PRO A 17 16.58 2.87 3.81
CA PRO A 17 16.06 3.68 2.70
C PRO A 17 16.18 5.16 3.06
N LEU A 18 16.72 5.96 2.15
CA LEU A 18 16.67 7.41 2.29
C LEU A 18 15.41 7.97 1.61
N PRO A 19 15.05 9.22 1.88
CA PRO A 19 13.89 9.89 1.30
C PRO A 19 13.54 9.85 -0.20
N PRO A 20 14.35 9.37 -1.15
CA PRO A 20 13.83 8.98 -2.47
C PRO A 20 13.40 7.51 -2.59
N ASP A 21 13.77 6.64 -1.64
CA ASP A 21 13.65 5.17 -1.69
C ASP A 21 12.40 4.62 -0.98
N MET A 22 11.48 5.47 -0.50
CA MET A 22 10.26 5.03 0.19
C MET A 22 9.13 6.06 0.11
N TRP A 23 7.89 5.58 0.20
CA TRP A 23 6.73 6.42 0.50
C TRP A 23 6.60 6.59 2.02
N GLY A 24 6.27 7.80 2.49
CA GLY A 24 5.90 8.03 3.89
C GLY A 24 5.07 9.29 4.06
N ASN A 25 4.07 9.24 4.94
CA ASN A 25 3.11 10.34 5.15
C ASN A 25 3.56 11.39 6.18
N TRP A 26 4.86 11.44 6.54
CA TRP A 26 5.41 12.45 7.46
C TRP A 26 5.35 13.85 6.82
N ASN A 27 4.25 14.56 7.11
CA ASN A 27 3.99 15.93 6.63
C ASN A 27 3.40 16.85 7.71
N GLY A 28 3.53 16.48 8.99
CA GLY A 28 3.03 17.24 10.15
C GLY A 28 1.55 16.99 10.49
N ALA A 29 0.72 16.52 9.56
CA ALA A 29 -0.70 16.25 9.82
C ALA A 29 -0.97 14.86 10.40
N MET A 30 -0.07 13.89 10.17
CA MET A 30 -0.12 12.49 10.66
C MET A 30 -1.55 11.98 10.83
N PRO A 31 -2.32 11.84 9.72
CA PRO A 31 -3.74 11.54 9.81
C PRO A 31 -3.94 10.12 10.37
N ALA A 32 -5.04 9.93 11.11
CA ALA A 32 -5.39 8.62 11.66
C ALA A 32 -5.59 7.57 10.56
N ARG A 33 -5.99 8.01 9.36
CA ARG A 33 -6.12 7.17 8.17
C ARG A 33 -5.41 7.80 6.98
N SER A 34 -4.65 6.98 6.25
CA SER A 34 -4.01 7.36 4.99
C SER A 34 -4.10 6.22 3.98
N TRP A 35 -3.74 6.47 2.72
CA TRP A 35 -3.74 5.44 1.69
C TRP A 35 -2.74 5.74 0.57
N ILE A 36 -2.32 4.70 -0.13
CA ILE A 36 -1.58 4.73 -1.39
C ILE A 36 -2.38 4.01 -2.46
N GLU A 37 -2.21 4.38 -3.73
CA GLU A 37 -3.06 3.90 -4.83
C GLU A 37 -2.24 3.55 -6.07
N TYR A 38 -2.55 2.39 -6.68
CA TYR A 38 -2.21 2.06 -8.05
C TYR A 38 -3.33 2.38 -9.01
N ARG A 39 -2.96 2.82 -10.21
CA ARG A 39 -3.87 3.06 -11.33
C ARG A 39 -3.31 2.44 -12.60
N TRP A 40 -4.15 1.70 -13.32
CA TRP A 40 -3.84 1.12 -14.62
C TRP A 40 -4.68 1.75 -15.75
N PRO A 41 -4.13 1.90 -16.96
CA PRO A 41 -4.87 2.43 -18.10
C PRO A 41 -6.04 1.51 -18.51
N ALA A 42 -5.88 0.19 -18.34
CA ALA A 42 -6.88 -0.83 -18.60
C ALA A 42 -7.08 -1.72 -17.36
N PRO A 43 -8.23 -2.41 -17.21
CA PRO A 43 -8.44 -3.32 -16.08
C PRO A 43 -7.42 -4.46 -16.06
N VAL A 44 -6.88 -4.76 -14.87
CA VAL A 44 -6.00 -5.89 -14.59
C VAL A 44 -6.68 -6.85 -13.61
N THR A 45 -6.35 -8.14 -13.69
CA THR A 45 -6.81 -9.15 -12.72
C THR A 45 -5.74 -9.37 -11.66
N LEU A 46 -6.13 -9.25 -10.39
CA LEU A 46 -5.24 -9.35 -9.23
C LEU A 46 -5.81 -10.33 -8.23
N ASP A 47 -4.96 -11.13 -7.58
CA ASP A 47 -5.35 -12.10 -6.54
C ASP A 47 -4.47 -12.04 -5.29
N GLY A 48 -3.57 -11.05 -5.22
CA GLY A 48 -2.74 -10.84 -4.04
C GLY A 48 -2.11 -9.46 -3.99
N SER A 49 -1.53 -9.17 -2.84
CA SER A 49 -0.72 -7.99 -2.59
C SER A 49 0.36 -8.33 -1.57
N ARG A 50 1.50 -7.66 -1.64
CA ARG A 50 2.51 -7.70 -0.57
C ARG A 50 3.10 -6.32 -0.33
N ILE A 51 3.37 -6.00 0.92
CA ILE A 51 3.84 -4.66 1.31
C ILE A 51 4.99 -4.75 2.29
N TRP A 52 5.99 -3.88 2.15
CA TRP A 52 7.14 -3.81 3.04
C TRP A 52 7.11 -2.51 3.83
N PHE A 53 6.77 -2.58 5.11
CA PHE A 53 6.75 -1.41 5.99
C PHE A 53 8.16 -1.03 6.45
N PHE A 54 8.40 0.27 6.56
CA PHE A 54 9.53 0.83 7.31
C PHE A 54 9.01 1.38 8.64
N ALA A 55 9.82 1.27 9.68
CA ALA A 55 9.56 1.87 10.98
C ALA A 55 10.86 2.24 11.69
N ASP A 56 10.89 3.40 12.34
CA ASP A 56 11.93 3.84 13.27
C ASP A 56 11.43 3.89 14.73
N GLN A 57 10.14 3.66 14.95
CA GLN A 57 9.48 3.55 16.25
C GLN A 57 8.75 2.22 16.39
N PRO A 58 8.53 1.73 17.63
CA PRO A 58 7.75 0.52 17.86
C PRO A 58 6.28 0.68 17.49
N ALA A 59 5.61 -0.45 17.22
CA ALA A 59 4.16 -0.48 17.03
C ALA A 59 3.42 0.12 18.24
N GLY A 60 2.34 0.85 17.97
CA GLY A 60 1.61 1.58 19.00
C GLY A 60 2.22 2.94 19.38
N SER A 61 3.33 3.36 18.77
CA SER A 61 3.82 4.74 18.93
C SER A 61 2.84 5.78 18.35
N GLY A 62 2.78 6.95 18.97
CA GLY A 62 2.07 8.13 18.48
C GLY A 62 2.99 9.18 17.84
N VAL A 63 4.26 8.85 17.63
CA VAL A 63 5.30 9.72 17.07
C VAL A 63 6.19 8.96 16.09
N GLY A 64 6.97 9.68 15.30
CA GLY A 64 7.92 9.07 14.37
C GLY A 64 7.22 8.29 13.24
N VAL A 65 7.91 7.30 12.69
CA VAL A 65 7.34 6.31 11.78
C VAL A 65 7.17 4.98 12.52
N ALA A 66 5.93 4.54 12.65
CA ALA A 66 5.61 3.26 13.27
C ALA A 66 4.88 2.35 12.27
N PRO A 67 4.91 1.03 12.47
CA PRO A 67 4.04 0.12 11.75
C PRO A 67 2.57 0.58 11.89
N PRO A 68 1.73 0.43 10.84
CA PRO A 68 0.33 0.77 10.98
C PRO A 68 -0.35 -0.13 12.03
N LYS A 69 -1.38 0.39 12.69
CA LYS A 69 -2.21 -0.42 13.59
C LYS A 69 -2.94 -1.52 12.82
N SER A 70 -3.45 -1.17 11.65
CA SER A 70 -4.09 -2.07 10.71
C SER A 70 -3.98 -1.51 9.30
N TRP A 71 -4.09 -2.39 8.31
CA TRP A 71 -4.21 -2.00 6.91
C TRP A 71 -5.06 -3.01 6.16
N HIS A 72 -5.57 -2.60 5.00
CA HIS A 72 -6.33 -3.47 4.11
C HIS A 72 -6.25 -2.99 2.66
N ILE A 73 -6.56 -3.90 1.73
CA ILE A 73 -6.66 -3.60 0.31
C ILE A 73 -8.11 -3.31 -0.08
N GLU A 74 -8.29 -2.26 -0.87
CA GLU A 74 -9.55 -1.95 -1.53
C GLU A 74 -9.34 -1.80 -3.04
N TYR A 75 -10.39 -2.10 -3.81
CA TYR A 75 -10.43 -1.90 -5.25
C TYR A 75 -11.58 -0.94 -5.63
N TRP A 76 -11.42 -0.22 -6.74
CA TRP A 76 -12.54 0.54 -7.29
C TRP A 76 -13.52 -0.40 -7.98
N ASN A 77 -14.76 -0.45 -7.48
CA ASN A 77 -15.86 -1.14 -8.15
C ASN A 77 -16.57 -0.16 -9.07
N GLY A 78 -16.29 -0.25 -10.38
CA GLY A 78 -16.86 0.64 -11.39
C GLY A 78 -18.38 0.54 -11.55
N ALA A 79 -18.97 -0.64 -11.30
CA ALA A 79 -20.42 -0.81 -11.35
C ALA A 79 -21.11 -0.13 -10.16
N ALA A 80 -20.51 -0.24 -8.96
CA ALA A 80 -21.05 0.34 -7.74
C ALA A 80 -20.60 1.79 -7.48
N LYS A 81 -19.70 2.32 -8.31
CA LYS A 81 -19.06 3.65 -8.19
C LYS A 81 -18.54 3.93 -6.77
N ARG A 82 -17.88 2.94 -6.17
CA ARG A 82 -17.29 3.06 -4.83
C ARG A 82 -16.07 2.17 -4.67
N TRP A 83 -15.20 2.54 -3.73
CA TRP A 83 -14.17 1.66 -3.21
C TRP A 83 -14.80 0.54 -2.37
N GLN A 84 -14.26 -0.67 -2.50
CA GLN A 84 -14.71 -1.84 -1.76
C GLN A 84 -13.50 -2.66 -1.28
N PRO A 85 -13.55 -3.24 -0.07
CA PRO A 85 -12.54 -4.19 0.37
C PRO A 85 -12.48 -5.40 -0.57
N VAL A 86 -11.30 -5.98 -0.73
CA VAL A 86 -11.17 -7.30 -1.39
C VAL A 86 -11.82 -8.39 -0.53
N ASP A 87 -12.37 -9.40 -1.19
CA ASP A 87 -13.03 -10.52 -0.51
C ASP A 87 -12.03 -11.61 -0.09
N ARG A 88 -12.28 -12.22 1.07
CA ARG A 88 -11.49 -13.32 1.66
C ARG A 88 -9.96 -13.11 1.67
N PRO A 89 -9.45 -12.01 2.26
CA PRO A 89 -8.02 -11.82 2.44
C PRO A 89 -7.45 -12.89 3.39
N SER A 90 -6.25 -13.40 3.09
CA SER A 90 -5.55 -14.37 3.95
C SER A 90 -5.03 -13.77 5.25
N GLY A 91 -5.09 -12.44 5.41
CA GLY A 91 -4.63 -11.69 6.57
C GLY A 91 -3.94 -10.39 6.16
N TYR A 92 -3.61 -9.56 7.16
CA TYR A 92 -2.90 -8.29 7.00
C TYR A 92 -1.91 -8.10 8.15
N GLY A 93 -0.74 -8.73 8.05
CA GLY A 93 0.33 -8.54 9.03
C GLY A 93 0.92 -7.13 8.95
N THR A 94 1.48 -6.61 10.04
CA THR A 94 1.97 -5.22 10.11
C THR A 94 3.47 -5.11 10.37
N GLU A 95 4.18 -6.23 10.52
CA GLU A 95 5.56 -6.19 10.97
C GLU A 95 6.50 -5.54 9.93
N PRO A 96 7.37 -4.61 10.35
CA PRO A 96 8.30 -3.94 9.45
C PRO A 96 9.49 -4.86 9.11
N GLY A 97 10.26 -4.48 8.09
CA GLY A 97 11.52 -5.18 7.75
C GLY A 97 11.32 -6.54 7.07
N ARG A 98 10.10 -6.83 6.60
CA ARG A 98 9.80 -7.94 5.68
C ARG A 98 8.51 -7.67 4.91
N TYR A 99 8.23 -8.51 3.91
CA TYR A 99 6.93 -8.51 3.24
C TYR A 99 5.81 -8.99 4.17
N GLN A 100 4.71 -8.26 4.13
CA GLN A 100 3.42 -8.64 4.65
C GLN A 100 2.53 -9.00 3.46
N ASP A 101 2.37 -10.30 3.24
CA ASP A 101 1.64 -10.85 2.11
C ASP A 101 0.15 -11.05 2.42
N THR A 102 -0.69 -10.84 1.42
CA THR A 102 -2.12 -11.18 1.46
C THR A 102 -2.57 -11.75 0.11
N ARG A 103 -3.34 -12.83 0.15
CA ARG A 103 -4.07 -13.39 -1.00
C ARG A 103 -5.55 -13.16 -0.81
N PHE A 104 -6.27 -12.92 -1.90
CA PHE A 104 -7.70 -12.63 -1.87
C PHE A 104 -8.40 -13.19 -3.10
N THR A 105 -9.74 -13.22 -3.07
CA THR A 105 -10.55 -13.59 -4.24
C THR A 105 -10.17 -12.70 -5.44
N PRO A 106 -9.90 -13.25 -6.64
CA PRO A 106 -9.48 -12.44 -7.78
C PRO A 106 -10.44 -11.28 -8.08
N VAL A 107 -9.88 -10.09 -8.28
CA VAL A 107 -10.61 -8.87 -8.66
C VAL A 107 -10.08 -8.33 -9.98
N THR A 108 -10.98 -7.84 -10.83
CA THR A 108 -10.62 -7.13 -12.07
C THR A 108 -10.92 -5.65 -11.90
N THR A 109 -9.89 -4.80 -11.92
CA THR A 109 -10.03 -3.37 -11.66
C THR A 109 -8.97 -2.52 -12.36
N ARG A 110 -9.24 -1.21 -12.47
CA ARG A 110 -8.26 -0.20 -12.89
C ARG A 110 -7.59 0.50 -11.72
N CYS A 111 -8.14 0.43 -10.51
CA CYS A 111 -7.54 1.09 -9.36
C CYS A 111 -7.60 0.21 -8.11
N LEU A 112 -6.47 0.16 -7.42
CA LEU A 112 -6.26 -0.56 -6.17
C LEU A 112 -5.68 0.41 -5.16
N ARG A 113 -6.10 0.36 -3.90
CA ARG A 113 -5.47 1.14 -2.83
C ARG A 113 -5.18 0.29 -1.61
N ALA A 114 -4.05 0.56 -0.96
CA ALA A 114 -3.78 0.10 0.40
C ALA A 114 -4.17 1.22 1.35
N VAL A 115 -5.05 0.92 2.29
CA VAL A 115 -5.53 1.85 3.32
C VAL A 115 -4.87 1.51 4.64
N PHE A 116 -4.36 2.53 5.33
CA PHE A 116 -3.63 2.39 6.58
C PHE A 116 -4.34 3.13 7.70
N ASP A 117 -4.56 2.46 8.82
CA ASP A 117 -4.87 3.11 10.09
C ASP A 117 -3.56 3.24 10.89
N ALA A 118 -3.20 4.47 11.27
CA ALA A 118 -1.94 4.77 11.93
C ALA A 118 -1.85 4.13 13.33
N SER A 119 -0.63 3.85 13.78
CA SER A 119 -0.38 3.64 15.22
C SER A 119 -0.67 4.93 15.99
N GLN A 120 -1.16 4.78 17.23
CA GLN A 120 -1.60 5.92 18.05
C GLN A 120 -1.17 5.71 19.51
N ALA A 121 -0.68 6.77 20.14
CA ALA A 121 -0.48 6.84 21.59
C ALA A 121 -0.70 8.28 22.06
N ASN A 122 -1.22 8.44 23.29
CA ASN A 122 -1.36 9.74 23.95
C ASN A 122 -2.11 10.80 23.11
N GLY A 123 -3.08 10.37 22.30
CA GLY A 123 -3.89 11.26 21.46
C GLY A 123 -3.19 11.72 20.17
N THR A 124 -2.01 11.21 19.85
CA THR A 124 -1.29 11.51 18.60
C THR A 124 -1.12 10.26 17.75
N ASN A 125 -0.91 10.46 16.44
CA ASN A 125 -0.68 9.39 15.48
C ASN A 125 0.78 9.39 15.03
N ALA A 126 1.36 8.21 14.84
CA ALA A 126 2.61 8.09 14.11
C ALA A 126 2.40 8.18 12.59
N ALA A 127 3.45 8.54 11.87
CA ALA A 127 3.50 8.38 10.43
C ALA A 127 3.59 6.89 10.03
N VAL A 128 3.15 6.59 8.80
CA VAL A 128 3.32 5.29 8.14
C VAL A 128 4.29 5.49 6.98
N ALA A 129 5.22 4.54 6.80
CA ALA A 129 6.10 4.48 5.66
C ALA A 129 6.13 3.08 5.04
N VAL A 130 6.23 3.05 3.72
CA VAL A 130 6.23 1.86 2.88
C VAL A 130 7.45 1.96 1.97
N GLN A 131 8.31 0.96 2.03
CA GLN A 131 9.45 0.85 1.12
C GLN A 131 8.99 0.34 -0.25
N GLU A 132 8.22 -0.75 -0.25
CA GLU A 132 7.76 -1.40 -1.47
C GLU A 132 6.32 -1.88 -1.30
N TRP A 133 5.52 -1.85 -2.37
CA TRP A 133 4.18 -2.40 -2.45
C TRP A 133 3.96 -3.10 -3.79
N GLU A 134 3.52 -4.35 -3.78
CA GLU A 134 3.30 -5.07 -5.04
C GLU A 134 1.86 -5.56 -5.12
N ALA A 135 1.26 -5.38 -6.29
CA ALA A 135 -0.01 -6.00 -6.68
C ALA A 135 0.29 -7.27 -7.50
N LEU A 136 -0.25 -8.41 -7.06
CA LEU A 136 0.07 -9.71 -7.62
C LEU A 136 -1.06 -10.19 -8.54
N ALA A 137 -0.68 -10.65 -9.73
CA ALA A 137 -1.59 -11.31 -10.66
C ALA A 137 -1.67 -12.83 -10.38
N PRO A 138 -2.78 -13.49 -10.77
CA PRO A 138 -2.86 -14.95 -10.74
C PRO A 138 -1.68 -15.58 -11.48
N THR A 139 -1.09 -16.62 -10.88
CA THR A 139 0.00 -17.34 -11.53
C THR A 139 -0.57 -18.16 -12.70
N VAL A 140 -0.51 -17.60 -13.90
CA VAL A 140 -0.68 -18.31 -15.17
C VAL A 140 0.62 -18.07 -15.93
N GLY A 141 1.34 -19.11 -16.33
CA GLY A 141 2.74 -19.10 -16.82
C GLY A 141 3.12 -18.03 -17.86
N GLY A 142 3.22 -16.77 -17.43
CA GLY A 142 3.44 -15.60 -18.26
C GLY A 142 3.65 -14.36 -17.40
N ARG A 143 4.66 -13.57 -17.76
CA ARG A 143 5.21 -12.44 -17.01
C ARG A 143 4.15 -11.44 -16.51
N ALA A 144 4.35 -10.97 -15.28
CA ALA A 144 3.67 -9.79 -14.73
C ALA A 144 3.88 -8.57 -15.64
N ALA A 145 2.81 -7.82 -15.91
CA ALA A 145 2.90 -6.59 -16.66
C ALA A 145 3.46 -5.48 -15.76
N ASN A 146 4.68 -5.02 -16.06
CA ASN A 146 5.21 -3.76 -15.54
C ASN A 146 4.38 -2.60 -16.14
N GLY A 147 3.37 -2.16 -15.39
CA GLY A 147 2.55 -1.00 -15.75
C GLY A 147 3.16 0.29 -15.19
N PRO A 148 3.21 1.38 -15.96
CA PRO A 148 3.76 2.64 -15.50
C PRO A 148 2.92 3.23 -14.37
N VAL A 149 3.58 3.59 -13.28
CA VAL A 149 3.04 4.43 -12.23
C VAL A 149 3.12 5.89 -12.72
N GLY A 150 2.10 6.39 -13.43
CA GLY A 150 2.04 7.80 -13.87
C GLY A 150 0.85 8.15 -14.78
N ASP A 151 0.32 9.38 -14.66
CA ASP A 151 -0.74 10.07 -15.45
C ASP A 151 -1.92 9.24 -15.98
N VAL A 152 -2.31 8.20 -15.25
CA VAL A 152 -3.54 7.45 -15.51
C VAL A 152 -4.72 8.18 -14.87
N ALA A 153 -5.79 8.39 -15.65
CA ALA A 153 -7.02 9.03 -15.20
C ALA A 153 -7.60 8.36 -13.93
N PRO A 154 -8.10 9.16 -12.96
CA PRO A 154 -8.63 8.64 -11.71
C PRO A 154 -9.84 7.72 -11.94
N CYS A 155 -10.01 6.74 -11.06
CA CYS A 155 -11.25 5.99 -10.99
C CYS A 155 -12.36 6.85 -10.40
N ARG A 156 -13.51 6.91 -11.08
CA ARG A 156 -14.71 7.70 -10.74
C ARG A 156 -15.97 6.98 -11.22
#